data_AF-A0A6I7WDF2-F1
#
_entry.id   AF-A0A6I7WDF2-F1
#
_cell.length_a   1.000
_cell.length_b   1.000
_cell.length_c   1.000
_cell.angle_alpha   90.00
_cell.angle_beta   90.00
_cell.angle_gamma   90.00
#
_symmetry.space_group_name_H-M   'P 1'
#
loop_
_entity.id
_entity.type
_entity.pdbx_description
1 polymer ?
#
loop_
_entity_poly.entity_id
_entity_poly.type
_entity_poly.pdbx_seq_one_letter_code
_entity_poly.pdbx_strand_id
1 'polypeptide(L)'
;MAGQMKAGKAFEYAILREFKGKLEKLTTVKVIDNSPLILAKECFHGFDTQKQGRYLLTASFAVNFLIDIEPRLSNDIDETDILELEILPDSQGEIGDVRDVLAIRAVQKWEIGVSAKNNHKAVKHSRLSPDIDFGKKWLGVNCSSNYFSKVNPIFAKLKDMQKKSDGMRTWGSIDAKSLIVYTPILNAFKDELQRLYDADKERISRQLIEYLVGSKDFYKVIKRKNSVEIQAYNLRGTLNLPF
;
A
#
# COMPACT_ATOMS: atom_id res chain seq x y z
N MET A 1 6.56 12.52 -10.99
CA MET A 1 6.45 11.17 -10.39
C MET A 1 7.66 10.81 -9.53
N ALA A 2 8.91 10.97 -9.99
CA ALA A 2 10.12 10.62 -9.21
C ALA A 2 10.21 11.29 -7.82
N GLY A 3 9.80 12.56 -7.68
CA GLY A 3 9.84 13.27 -6.40
C GLY A 3 8.89 12.71 -5.33
N GLN A 4 7.73 12.19 -5.72
CA GLN A 4 6.75 11.62 -4.78
C GLN A 4 7.22 10.27 -4.25
N MET A 5 7.78 9.43 -5.13
CA MET A 5 8.37 8.14 -4.74
C MET A 5 9.53 8.36 -3.77
N LYS A 6 10.50 9.24 -4.10
CA LYS A 6 11.61 9.57 -3.20
C LYS A 6 11.12 10.05 -1.83
N ALA A 7 10.09 10.91 -1.81
CA ALA A 7 9.55 11.43 -0.57
C ALA A 7 8.80 10.37 0.27
N GLY A 8 8.15 9.40 -0.38
CA GLY A 8 7.55 8.24 0.28
C GLY A 8 8.63 7.36 0.92
N LYS A 9 9.61 6.93 0.14
CA LYS A 9 10.74 6.09 0.58
C LYS A 9 11.57 6.75 1.69
N ALA A 10 11.82 8.04 1.60
CA ALA A 10 12.48 8.78 2.68
C ALA A 10 11.67 8.77 3.99
N PHE A 11 10.34 8.81 3.91
CA PHE A 11 9.49 8.76 5.08
C PHE A 11 9.41 7.36 5.70
N GLU A 12 9.40 6.31 4.88
CA GLU A 12 9.54 4.91 5.33
C GLU A 12 10.82 4.72 6.16
N TYR A 13 11.97 5.19 5.65
CA TYR A 13 13.23 5.13 6.38
C TYR A 13 13.20 5.92 7.69
N ALA A 14 12.58 7.11 7.70
CA ALA A 14 12.46 7.90 8.92
C ALA A 14 11.66 7.16 10.02
N ILE A 15 10.57 6.47 9.65
CA ILE A 15 9.78 5.66 10.58
C ILE A 15 10.61 4.51 11.15
N LEU A 16 11.27 3.73 10.30
CA LEU A 16 12.12 2.62 10.76
C LEU A 16 13.24 3.12 11.68
N ARG A 17 13.89 4.24 11.33
CA ARG A 17 14.96 4.83 12.13
C ARG A 17 14.47 5.26 13.52
N GLU A 18 13.29 5.88 13.59
CA GLU A 18 12.69 6.28 14.87
C GLU A 18 12.28 5.08 15.71
N PHE A 19 11.72 4.01 15.10
CA PHE A 19 11.48 2.74 15.80
C PHE A 19 12.76 2.20 16.40
N LYS A 20 13.81 2.01 15.59
CA LYS A 20 15.12 1.51 16.03
C LYS A 20 15.65 2.33 17.22
N GLY A 21 15.77 3.65 17.05
CA GLY A 21 16.41 4.50 18.06
C GLY A 21 15.66 4.60 19.40
N LYS A 22 14.35 4.35 19.41
CA LYS A 22 13.54 4.33 20.64
C LYS A 22 13.48 2.93 21.26
N LEU A 23 13.29 1.90 20.45
CA LEU A 23 13.10 0.52 20.91
C LEU A 23 14.39 -0.16 21.33
N GLU A 24 15.56 0.20 20.77
CA GLU A 24 16.87 -0.31 21.23
C GLU A 24 17.19 0.04 22.69
N LYS A 25 16.44 0.96 23.30
CA LYS A 25 16.56 1.31 24.72
C LYS A 25 15.66 0.46 25.63
N LEU A 26 14.73 -0.28 25.04
CA LEU A 26 13.67 -1.00 25.75
C LEU A 26 13.78 -2.52 25.54
N THR A 27 14.23 -2.97 24.37
CA THR A 27 14.31 -4.38 23.96
C THR A 27 15.47 -4.60 22.99
N THR A 28 15.85 -5.86 22.74
CA THR A 28 16.76 -6.21 21.64
C THR A 28 16.06 -6.00 20.29
N VAL A 29 16.69 -5.21 19.41
CA VAL A 29 16.19 -4.87 18.07
C VAL A 29 17.20 -5.27 17.01
N LYS A 30 16.73 -5.79 15.88
CA LYS A 30 17.52 -6.07 14.69
C LYS A 30 16.87 -5.43 13.48
N VAL A 31 17.64 -4.68 12.69
CA VAL A 31 17.16 -4.17 11.40
C VAL A 31 17.55 -5.14 10.30
N ILE A 32 16.58 -5.51 9.46
CA ILE A 32 16.81 -6.37 8.31
C ILE A 32 17.42 -5.54 7.18
N ASP A 33 18.65 -5.89 6.78
CA ASP A 33 19.34 -5.23 5.68
C ASP A 33 18.89 -5.81 4.34
N ASN A 34 17.99 -5.10 3.67
CA ASN A 34 17.40 -5.49 2.39
C ASN A 34 17.46 -4.34 1.37
N SER A 35 17.24 -4.64 0.10
CA SER A 35 17.31 -3.61 -0.96
C SER A 35 16.28 -2.48 -0.78
N PRO A 36 15.04 -2.70 -0.29
CA PRO A 36 14.14 -1.61 0.08
C PRO A 36 14.73 -0.65 1.13
N LEU A 37 15.40 -1.16 2.16
CA LEU A 37 16.03 -0.33 3.19
C LEU A 37 17.12 0.57 2.60
N ILE A 38 18.00 0.00 1.77
CA ILE A 38 19.09 0.74 1.12
C ILE A 38 18.51 1.89 0.28
N LEU A 39 17.53 1.60 -0.56
CA LEU A 39 16.87 2.60 -1.41
C LEU A 39 16.18 3.70 -0.57
N ALA A 40 15.48 3.31 0.50
CA ALA A 40 14.79 4.23 1.39
C ALA A 40 15.77 5.18 2.10
N LYS A 41 16.91 4.64 2.55
CA LYS A 41 18.00 5.39 3.16
C LYS A 41 18.65 6.37 2.17
N GLU A 42 18.94 5.93 0.95
CA GLU A 42 19.45 6.80 -0.12
C GLU A 42 18.48 7.93 -0.45
N CYS A 43 17.19 7.61 -0.58
CA CYS A 43 16.14 8.60 -0.81
C CYS A 43 16.09 9.63 0.32
N PHE A 44 16.21 9.20 1.57
CA PHE A 44 16.24 10.09 2.73
C PHE A 44 17.46 11.03 2.71
N HIS A 45 18.65 10.49 2.48
CA HIS A 45 19.88 11.29 2.44
C HIS A 45 19.97 12.21 1.21
N GLY A 46 19.21 11.93 0.15
CA GLY A 46 19.07 12.82 -1.00
C GLY A 46 18.26 14.09 -0.75
N PHE A 47 17.59 14.23 0.40
CA PHE A 47 16.89 15.46 0.78
C PHE A 47 17.77 16.37 1.64
N ASP A 48 17.47 17.68 1.63
CA ASP A 48 18.09 18.66 2.53
C ASP A 48 17.79 18.37 4.02
N THR A 49 18.64 18.92 4.90
CA THR A 49 18.56 18.71 6.36
C THR A 49 17.21 19.14 6.94
N GLN A 50 16.60 20.19 6.39
CA GLN A 50 15.29 20.67 6.85
C GLN A 50 14.18 19.65 6.54
N LYS A 51 14.16 19.07 5.34
CA LYS A 51 13.21 18.02 4.97
C LYS A 51 13.46 16.72 5.74
N GLN A 52 14.72 16.32 5.90
CA GLN A 52 15.09 15.18 6.73
C GLN A 52 14.55 15.35 8.17
N GLY A 53 14.79 16.52 8.78
CA GLY A 53 14.29 16.86 10.11
C GLY A 53 12.76 16.81 10.20
N ARG A 54 12.04 17.27 9.17
CA ARG A 54 10.57 17.16 9.13
C ARG A 54 10.08 15.71 9.06
N TYR A 55 10.75 14.84 8.29
CA TYR A 55 10.40 13.42 8.23
C TYR A 55 10.64 12.74 9.59
N LEU A 56 11.80 12.99 10.22
CA LEU A 56 12.12 12.44 11.54
C LEU A 56 11.17 12.93 12.61
N LEU A 57 10.86 14.23 12.66
CA LEU A 57 9.91 14.77 13.64
C LEU A 57 8.53 14.12 13.51
N THR A 58 8.03 13.98 12.28
CA THR A 58 6.75 13.32 12.00
C THR A 58 6.78 11.85 12.42
N ALA A 59 7.85 11.14 12.04
CA ALA A 59 8.05 9.74 12.39
C ALA A 59 8.15 9.56 13.91
N SER A 60 8.81 10.48 14.62
CA SER A 60 9.00 10.40 16.07
C SER A 60 7.67 10.48 16.83
N PHE A 61 6.77 11.40 16.42
CA PHE A 61 5.42 11.48 16.97
C PHE A 61 4.63 10.20 16.74
N ALA A 62 4.67 9.67 15.50
CA ALA A 62 3.97 8.44 15.17
C ALA A 62 4.50 7.25 15.97
N VAL A 63 5.82 7.06 15.99
CA VAL A 63 6.46 5.94 16.67
C VAL A 63 6.22 5.99 18.19
N ASN A 64 6.30 7.17 18.82
CA ASN A 64 5.96 7.29 20.25
C ASN A 64 4.54 6.80 20.52
N PHE A 65 3.56 7.32 19.77
CA PHE A 65 2.17 6.91 19.92
C PHE A 65 1.99 5.41 19.71
N LEU A 66 2.66 4.83 18.70
CA LEU A 66 2.58 3.39 18.44
C LEU A 66 3.20 2.55 19.55
N ILE A 67 4.34 2.98 20.12
CA ILE A 67 4.95 2.33 21.28
C ILE A 67 4.00 2.35 22.49
N ASP A 68 3.32 3.47 22.72
CA ASP A 68 2.38 3.61 23.84
C ASP A 68 1.17 2.65 23.74
N ILE A 69 0.76 2.28 22.53
CA ILE A 69 -0.45 1.46 22.30
C ILE A 69 -0.17 0.03 21.82
N GLU A 70 1.05 -0.31 21.41
CA GLU A 70 1.41 -1.67 20.99
C GLU A 70 2.45 -2.24 21.96
N PRO A 71 2.02 -2.91 23.05
CA PRO A 71 2.93 -3.30 24.14
C PRO A 71 4.01 -4.28 23.66
N ARG A 72 3.75 -5.09 22.62
CA ARG A 72 4.72 -6.01 22.03
C ARG A 72 5.88 -5.32 21.31
N LEU A 73 5.79 -4.03 21.02
CA LEU A 73 6.95 -3.30 20.50
C LEU A 73 8.06 -3.20 21.54
N SER A 74 7.72 -3.06 22.82
CA SER A 74 8.68 -2.77 23.89
C SER A 74 8.98 -3.94 24.80
N ASN A 75 8.15 -4.98 24.81
CA ASN A 75 8.31 -6.10 25.74
C ASN A 75 8.68 -7.38 24.98
N ASP A 76 9.85 -7.93 25.31
CA ASP A 76 10.32 -9.26 24.94
C ASP A 76 9.89 -10.32 25.98
N ILE A 77 9.78 -11.57 25.54
CA ILE A 77 9.56 -12.72 26.45
C ILE A 77 10.85 -13.08 27.19
N ASP A 78 11.96 -13.11 26.46
CA ASP A 78 13.30 -13.46 26.92
C ASP A 78 14.35 -12.94 25.93
N GLU A 79 15.64 -13.18 26.22
CA GLU A 79 16.75 -12.72 25.38
C GLU A 79 16.76 -13.25 23.94
N THR A 80 16.00 -14.31 23.65
CA THR A 80 15.86 -14.88 22.30
C THR A 80 14.76 -14.21 21.48
N ASP A 81 13.87 -13.45 22.13
CA ASP A 81 12.80 -12.71 21.49
C ASP A 81 13.29 -11.35 20.96
N ILE A 82 13.82 -11.40 19.74
CA ILE A 82 14.36 -10.26 19.01
C ILE A 82 13.24 -9.57 18.20
N LEU A 83 13.12 -8.26 18.35
CA LEU A 83 12.26 -7.44 17.49
C LEU A 83 12.98 -7.15 16.16
N GLU A 84 12.49 -7.72 15.07
CA GLU A 84 13.00 -7.45 13.73
C GLU A 84 12.23 -6.28 13.08
N LEU A 85 12.97 -5.30 12.55
CA LEU A 85 12.43 -4.17 11.81
C LEU A 85 12.80 -4.28 10.33
N GLU A 86 11.82 -4.19 9.45
CA GLU A 86 12.00 -4.39 8.01
C GLU A 86 11.25 -3.33 7.19
N ILE A 87 11.83 -2.88 6.06
CA ILE A 87 11.10 -2.15 5.02
C ILE A 87 10.68 -3.14 3.93
N LEU A 88 9.40 -3.18 3.60
CA LEU A 88 8.88 -4.10 2.59
C LEU A 88 9.10 -3.58 1.17
N PRO A 89 9.30 -4.47 0.18
CA PRO A 89 9.32 -4.09 -1.22
C PRO A 89 7.92 -3.75 -1.73
N ASP A 90 7.83 -2.83 -2.70
CA ASP A 90 6.56 -2.39 -3.30
C ASP A 90 5.74 -3.55 -3.91
N SER A 91 6.40 -4.67 -4.27
CA SER A 91 5.75 -5.89 -4.77
C SER A 91 4.76 -6.50 -3.76
N GLN A 92 4.95 -6.31 -2.46
CA GLN A 92 4.01 -6.76 -1.43
C GLN A 92 2.67 -6.01 -1.52
N GLY A 93 2.72 -4.71 -1.85
CA GLY A 93 1.52 -3.89 -2.11
C GLY A 93 0.72 -4.37 -3.32
N GLU A 94 1.38 -4.99 -4.29
CA GLU A 94 0.70 -5.56 -5.46
C GLU A 94 -0.20 -6.74 -5.07
N ILE A 95 0.27 -7.59 -4.16
CA ILE A 95 -0.43 -8.79 -3.67
C ILE A 95 -1.37 -8.51 -2.48
N GLY A 96 -1.43 -7.27 -1.98
CA GLY A 96 -2.44 -6.83 -1.01
C GLY A 96 -1.91 -6.43 0.37
N ASP A 97 -0.60 -6.53 0.60
CA ASP A 97 0.03 -6.04 1.83
C ASP A 97 0.48 -4.59 1.64
N VAL A 98 -0.27 -3.66 2.23
CA VAL A 98 -0.06 -2.21 2.08
C VAL A 98 0.90 -1.62 3.10
N ARG A 99 1.52 -2.46 3.93
CA ARG A 99 2.48 -2.07 4.96
C ARG A 99 3.81 -1.76 4.29
N ASP A 100 4.45 -0.68 4.70
CA ASP A 100 5.73 -0.23 4.16
C ASP A 100 6.87 -0.56 5.14
N VAL A 101 6.61 -0.47 6.46
CA VAL A 101 7.55 -0.85 7.54
C VAL A 101 6.89 -1.90 8.42
N LEU A 102 7.60 -3.00 8.72
CA LEU A 102 7.16 -4.04 9.65
C LEU A 102 8.02 -4.06 10.92
N ALA A 103 7.38 -4.42 12.02
CA ALA A 103 8.01 -4.86 13.25
C ALA A 103 7.50 -6.29 13.54
N ILE A 104 8.42 -7.24 13.73
CA ILE A 104 8.12 -8.67 13.81
C ILE A 104 8.80 -9.26 15.04
N ARG A 105 8.06 -10.08 15.79
CA ARG A 105 8.59 -10.96 16.83
C ARG A 105 8.23 -12.39 16.51
N ALA A 106 9.20 -13.14 16.02
CA ALA A 106 8.99 -14.53 15.60
C ALA A 106 8.57 -15.43 16.77
N VAL A 107 9.20 -15.27 17.94
CA VAL A 107 8.90 -16.04 19.16
C VAL A 107 7.45 -15.82 19.60
N GLN A 108 6.98 -14.57 19.57
CA GLN A 108 5.61 -14.21 19.93
C GLN A 108 4.57 -14.52 18.83
N LYS A 109 5.02 -14.94 17.63
CA LYS A 109 4.17 -15.04 16.42
C LYS A 109 3.39 -13.76 16.15
N TRP A 110 4.05 -12.62 16.35
CA TRP A 110 3.44 -11.30 16.28
C TRP A 110 4.12 -10.43 15.24
N GLU A 111 3.31 -9.67 14.52
CA GLU A 111 3.78 -8.63 13.59
C GLU A 111 2.83 -7.43 13.65
N ILE A 112 3.38 -6.24 13.49
CA ILE A 112 2.63 -5.02 13.19
C ILE A 112 3.30 -4.30 12.03
N GLY A 113 2.51 -3.60 11.23
CA GLY A 113 3.06 -2.74 10.19
C GLY A 113 2.54 -1.34 10.17
N VAL A 114 3.31 -0.49 9.50
CA VAL A 114 3.01 0.90 9.24
C VAL A 114 2.96 1.12 7.73
N SER A 115 1.85 1.69 7.25
CA SER A 115 1.74 2.22 5.89
C SER A 115 2.09 3.71 5.92
N ALA A 116 3.27 4.06 5.45
CA ALA A 116 3.82 5.40 5.44
C ALA A 116 3.27 6.20 4.24
N LYS A 117 2.65 7.35 4.49
CA LYS A 117 2.08 8.20 3.43
C LYS A 117 2.51 9.65 3.60
N ASN A 118 2.97 10.25 2.51
CA ASN A 118 3.27 11.67 2.45
C ASN A 118 2.14 12.40 1.72
N ASN A 119 1.26 13.08 2.48
CA ASN A 119 0.09 13.83 2.01
C ASN A 119 -1.02 13.04 1.27
N HIS A 120 -0.98 11.71 1.21
CA HIS A 120 -1.95 10.91 0.44
C HIS A 120 -2.97 10.18 1.32
N LYS A 121 -4.28 10.41 1.08
CA LYS A 121 -5.39 9.74 1.79
C LYS A 121 -5.91 8.49 1.10
N ALA A 122 -5.78 8.38 -0.22
CA ALA A 122 -6.52 7.36 -0.95
C ALA A 122 -6.07 5.93 -0.57
N VAL A 123 -7.00 5.00 -0.77
CA VAL A 123 -6.79 3.55 -0.77
C VAL A 123 -6.14 3.13 -2.09
N LYS A 124 -6.13 1.82 -2.40
CA LYS A 124 -5.58 1.28 -3.65
C LYS A 124 -6.26 1.94 -4.87
N HIS A 125 -5.45 2.33 -5.85
CA HIS A 125 -5.94 2.87 -7.14
C HIS A 125 -6.14 1.71 -8.12
N SER A 126 -7.32 1.12 -8.11
CA SER A 126 -7.69 0.00 -8.98
C SER A 126 -7.55 0.35 -10.47
N ARG A 127 -7.02 -0.58 -11.27
CA ARG A 127 -6.80 -0.38 -12.71
C ARG A 127 -7.45 -1.49 -13.52
N LEU A 128 -8.17 -1.09 -14.56
CA LEU A 128 -8.69 -1.99 -15.59
C LEU A 128 -7.80 -1.86 -16.83
N SER A 129 -7.48 -2.99 -17.46
CA SER A 129 -6.68 -3.03 -18.70
C SER A 129 -7.04 -4.30 -19.49
N PRO A 130 -6.60 -4.43 -20.75
CA PRO A 130 -6.86 -5.65 -21.52
C PRO A 130 -6.15 -6.88 -20.95
N ASP A 131 -5.07 -6.69 -20.20
CA ASP A 131 -4.20 -7.75 -19.70
C ASP A 131 -4.38 -8.01 -18.18
N ILE A 132 -5.13 -7.15 -17.50
CA ILE A 132 -5.42 -7.30 -16.07
C ILE A 132 -6.78 -7.98 -15.91
N ASP A 133 -6.76 -9.24 -15.49
CA ASP A 133 -7.93 -9.90 -14.94
C ASP A 133 -8.20 -9.35 -13.52
N PHE A 134 -9.15 -8.41 -13.41
CA PHE A 134 -9.49 -7.80 -12.13
C PHE A 134 -10.13 -8.81 -11.17
N GLY A 135 -10.93 -9.75 -11.69
CA GLY A 135 -11.53 -10.79 -10.87
C GLY A 135 -10.44 -11.64 -10.22
N LYS A 136 -9.46 -12.08 -11.01
CA LYS A 136 -8.34 -12.86 -10.48
C LYS A 136 -7.50 -12.03 -9.51
N LYS A 137 -7.14 -10.80 -9.89
CA LYS A 137 -6.20 -9.96 -9.12
C LYS A 137 -6.81 -9.40 -7.84
N TRP A 138 -8.10 -9.09 -7.83
CA TRP A 138 -8.76 -8.43 -6.69
C TRP A 138 -9.59 -9.42 -5.88
N LEU A 139 -10.16 -10.42 -6.54
CA LEU A 139 -11.17 -11.33 -5.97
C LEU A 139 -10.71 -12.81 -6.04
N GLY A 140 -9.51 -13.11 -6.55
CA GLY A 140 -9.03 -14.49 -6.68
C GLY A 140 -9.92 -15.41 -7.54
N VAL A 141 -10.77 -14.85 -8.42
CA VAL A 141 -11.66 -15.60 -9.31
C VAL A 141 -11.62 -14.98 -10.70
N ASN A 142 -11.27 -15.74 -11.74
CA ASN A 142 -11.12 -15.19 -13.10
C ASN A 142 -12.39 -14.47 -13.58
N CYS A 143 -12.20 -13.37 -14.30
CA CYS A 143 -13.26 -12.76 -15.08
C CYS A 143 -13.73 -13.71 -16.20
N SER A 144 -14.98 -13.55 -16.60
CA SER A 144 -15.58 -14.29 -17.70
C SER A 144 -14.97 -13.89 -19.04
N SER A 145 -14.99 -14.80 -20.02
CA SER A 145 -14.64 -14.47 -21.41
C SER A 145 -15.53 -13.36 -21.98
N ASN A 146 -16.79 -13.28 -21.55
CA ASN A 146 -17.73 -12.23 -21.92
C ASN A 146 -17.30 -10.84 -21.45
N TYR A 147 -16.68 -10.72 -20.26
CA TYR A 147 -16.08 -9.46 -19.82
C TYR A 147 -14.98 -9.01 -20.79
N PHE A 148 -14.04 -9.91 -21.10
CA PHE A 148 -12.92 -9.61 -22.00
C PHE A 148 -13.37 -9.32 -23.44
N SER A 149 -14.39 -10.01 -23.95
CA SER A 149 -14.94 -9.71 -25.28
C SER A 149 -15.59 -8.32 -25.36
N LYS A 150 -16.10 -7.79 -24.24
CA LYS A 150 -16.63 -6.41 -24.16
C LYS A 150 -15.51 -5.37 -24.06
N VAL A 151 -14.50 -5.58 -23.21
CA VAL A 151 -13.48 -4.54 -22.94
C VAL A 151 -12.32 -4.51 -23.93
N ASN A 152 -11.88 -5.67 -24.45
CA ASN A 152 -10.70 -5.74 -25.32
C ASN A 152 -10.85 -4.93 -26.62
N PRO A 153 -12.01 -4.91 -27.32
CA PRO A 153 -12.18 -4.08 -28.52
C PRO A 153 -11.99 -2.57 -28.25
N ILE A 154 -12.37 -2.10 -27.05
CA ILE A 154 -12.24 -0.70 -26.66
C ILE A 154 -10.75 -0.34 -26.51
N PHE A 155 -10.00 -1.15 -25.77
CA PHE A 155 -8.55 -0.95 -25.63
C PHE A 155 -7.79 -1.14 -26.95
N ALA A 156 -8.21 -2.08 -27.80
CA ALA A 156 -7.65 -2.26 -29.13
C ALA A 156 -7.86 -1.02 -30.00
N LYS A 157 -9.05 -0.41 -29.96
CA LYS A 157 -9.33 0.85 -30.66
C LYS A 157 -8.44 2.00 -30.19
N LEU A 158 -8.20 2.10 -28.88
CA LEU A 158 -7.28 3.10 -28.32
C LEU A 158 -5.83 2.88 -28.79
N LYS A 159 -5.37 1.62 -28.80
CA LYS A 159 -4.05 1.24 -29.30
C LYS A 159 -3.91 1.53 -30.80
N ASP A 160 -4.95 1.29 -31.58
CA ASP A 160 -4.99 1.62 -33.02
C ASP A 160 -4.93 3.13 -33.27
N MET A 161 -5.71 3.93 -32.52
CA MET A 161 -5.63 5.40 -32.60
C MET A 161 -4.23 5.93 -32.29
N GLN A 162 -3.57 5.37 -31.27
CA GLN A 162 -2.21 5.74 -30.91
C GLN A 162 -1.25 5.43 -32.07
N LYS A 163 -1.32 4.20 -32.61
CA LYS A 163 -0.48 3.77 -33.74
C LYS A 163 -0.69 4.63 -34.99
N LYS A 164 -1.93 4.91 -35.38
CA LYS A 164 -2.26 5.73 -36.56
C LYS A 164 -1.80 7.19 -36.46
N SER A 165 -1.49 7.63 -35.25
CA SER A 165 -1.00 8.99 -34.99
C SER A 165 0.51 9.04 -34.73
N ASP A 166 1.22 7.94 -34.90
CA ASP A 166 2.63 7.79 -34.50
C ASP A 166 2.88 8.25 -33.05
N GLY A 167 1.91 7.99 -32.17
CA GLY A 167 1.96 8.41 -30.76
C GLY A 167 1.74 9.90 -30.49
N MET A 168 1.51 10.73 -31.51
CA MET A 168 1.29 12.18 -31.34
C MET A 168 -0.10 12.51 -30.79
N ARG A 169 -1.08 11.61 -30.97
CA ARG A 169 -2.44 11.85 -30.49
C ARG A 169 -2.49 11.82 -28.97
N THR A 170 -2.89 12.94 -28.37
CA THR A 170 -3.05 13.04 -26.91
C THR A 170 -4.41 12.52 -26.47
N TRP A 171 -4.51 12.08 -25.22
CA TRP A 171 -5.81 11.71 -24.63
C TRP A 171 -6.84 12.83 -24.81
N GLY A 172 -6.45 14.09 -24.59
CA GLY A 172 -7.30 15.27 -24.75
C GLY A 172 -8.06 15.31 -26.08
N SER A 173 -7.40 14.95 -27.17
CA SER A 173 -7.94 15.00 -28.56
C SER A 173 -8.94 13.90 -28.96
N ILE A 174 -9.28 12.99 -28.04
CA ILE A 174 -10.30 11.97 -28.29
C ILE A 174 -11.67 12.55 -27.92
N ASP A 175 -12.57 12.68 -28.88
CA ASP A 175 -13.93 13.14 -28.62
C ASP A 175 -14.81 12.04 -28.00
N ALA A 176 -15.88 12.47 -27.33
CA ALA A 176 -16.90 11.57 -26.78
C ALA A 176 -16.37 10.41 -25.91
N LYS A 177 -15.22 10.57 -25.23
CA LYS A 177 -14.57 9.53 -24.39
C LYS A 177 -15.52 8.87 -23.40
N SER A 178 -16.46 9.64 -22.85
CA SER A 178 -17.49 9.14 -21.96
C SER A 178 -18.30 8.01 -22.60
N LEU A 179 -18.70 8.19 -23.85
CA LEU A 179 -19.52 7.23 -24.60
C LEU A 179 -18.69 6.08 -25.17
N ILE A 180 -17.48 6.37 -25.69
CA ILE A 180 -16.72 5.37 -26.45
C ILE A 180 -15.68 4.60 -25.62
N VAL A 181 -15.34 5.07 -24.42
CA VAL A 181 -14.38 4.41 -23.52
C VAL A 181 -14.95 4.19 -22.13
N TYR A 182 -15.28 5.26 -21.41
CA TYR A 182 -15.56 5.17 -19.98
C TYR A 182 -16.83 4.37 -19.70
N THR A 183 -17.97 4.76 -20.26
CA THR A 183 -19.26 4.12 -20.01
C THR A 183 -19.26 2.63 -20.39
N PRO A 184 -18.75 2.22 -21.57
CA PRO A 184 -18.74 0.80 -21.92
C PRO A 184 -17.82 -0.04 -21.02
N ILE A 185 -16.63 0.46 -20.66
CA ILE A 185 -15.72 -0.24 -19.72
C ILE A 185 -16.36 -0.35 -18.34
N LEU A 186 -16.94 0.73 -17.82
CA LEU A 186 -17.56 0.74 -16.50
C LEU A 186 -18.79 -0.15 -16.44
N ASN A 187 -19.60 -0.20 -17.50
CA ASN A 187 -20.74 -1.12 -17.59
C ASN A 187 -20.28 -2.57 -17.64
N ALA A 188 -19.28 -2.91 -18.47
CA ALA A 188 -18.73 -4.26 -18.53
C ALA A 188 -18.14 -4.69 -17.18
N PHE A 189 -17.43 -3.78 -16.50
CA PHE A 189 -16.90 -4.01 -15.15
C PHE A 189 -18.02 -4.22 -14.13
N LYS A 190 -19.05 -3.36 -14.12
CA LYS A 190 -20.20 -3.46 -13.22
C LYS A 190 -20.93 -4.79 -13.41
N ASP A 191 -21.24 -5.15 -14.66
CA ASP A 191 -21.92 -6.41 -14.98
C ASP A 191 -21.11 -7.62 -14.48
N GLU A 192 -19.80 -7.61 -14.72
CA GLU A 192 -18.92 -8.71 -14.32
C GLU A 192 -18.74 -8.79 -12.81
N LEU A 193 -18.57 -7.66 -12.13
CA LEU A 193 -18.50 -7.61 -10.67
C LEU A 193 -19.81 -8.10 -10.04
N GLN A 194 -20.96 -7.70 -10.58
CA GLN A 194 -22.26 -8.17 -10.12
C GLN A 194 -22.41 -9.68 -10.31
N ARG A 195 -22.01 -10.21 -11.47
CA ARG A 195 -22.02 -11.65 -11.75
C ARG A 195 -21.14 -12.43 -10.76
N LEU A 196 -19.94 -11.95 -10.48
CA LEU A 196 -19.03 -12.56 -9.50
C LEU A 196 -19.65 -12.50 -8.09
N TYR A 197 -20.17 -11.34 -7.69
CA TYR A 197 -20.83 -11.14 -6.41
C TYR A 197 -22.02 -12.07 -6.21
N ASP A 198 -22.90 -12.21 -7.22
CA ASP A 198 -24.08 -13.06 -7.13
C ASP A 198 -23.73 -14.56 -7.03
N ALA A 199 -22.54 -14.96 -7.49
CA ALA A 199 -22.05 -16.33 -7.35
C ALA A 199 -21.56 -16.67 -5.93
N ASP A 200 -20.96 -15.72 -5.23
CA ASP A 200 -20.48 -15.90 -3.84
C ASP A 200 -20.35 -14.54 -3.12
N LYS A 201 -21.46 -14.08 -2.55
CA LYS A 201 -21.57 -12.73 -1.98
C LYS A 201 -20.57 -12.48 -0.85
N GLU A 202 -20.46 -13.44 0.07
CA GLU A 202 -19.61 -13.31 1.25
C GLU A 202 -18.14 -13.22 0.85
N ARG A 203 -17.69 -14.17 0.02
CA ARG A 203 -16.29 -14.23 -0.41
C ARG A 203 -15.90 -13.00 -1.21
N ILE A 204 -16.71 -12.60 -2.19
CA ILE A 204 -16.40 -11.48 -3.08
C ILE A 204 -16.39 -10.16 -2.31
N SER A 205 -17.34 -9.94 -1.40
CA SER A 205 -17.31 -8.76 -0.53
C SER A 205 -16.06 -8.72 0.33
N ARG A 206 -15.70 -9.83 0.99
CA ARG A 206 -14.48 -9.92 1.82
C ARG A 206 -13.23 -9.60 1.02
N GLN A 207 -13.04 -10.26 -0.11
CA GLN A 207 -11.84 -10.09 -0.94
C GLN A 207 -11.74 -8.69 -1.56
N LEU A 208 -12.86 -8.09 -1.94
CA LEU A 208 -12.87 -6.72 -2.43
C LEU A 208 -12.41 -5.74 -1.34
N ILE A 209 -12.89 -5.91 -0.11
CA ILE A 209 -12.44 -5.09 1.03
C ILE A 209 -10.95 -5.29 1.31
N GLU A 210 -10.48 -6.54 1.35
CA GLU A 210 -9.06 -6.86 1.54
C GLU A 210 -8.18 -6.27 0.44
N TYR A 211 -8.61 -6.34 -0.82
CA TYR A 211 -7.88 -5.75 -1.94
C TYR A 211 -7.79 -4.22 -1.84
N LEU A 212 -8.89 -3.56 -1.47
CA LEU A 212 -8.95 -2.10 -1.39
C LEU A 212 -8.19 -1.55 -0.18
N VAL A 213 -8.37 -2.19 0.98
CA VAL A 213 -7.95 -1.68 2.28
C VAL A 213 -6.60 -2.27 2.70
N GLY A 214 -6.39 -3.56 2.48
CA GLY A 214 -5.24 -4.34 2.93
C GLY A 214 -5.67 -5.70 3.48
N SER A 215 -4.83 -6.71 3.29
CA SER A 215 -5.08 -8.08 3.78
C SER A 215 -4.64 -8.33 5.24
N LYS A 216 -4.02 -7.33 5.86
CA LYS A 216 -3.42 -7.35 7.20
C LYS A 216 -3.86 -6.12 7.98
N ASP A 217 -3.85 -6.20 9.30
CA ASP A 217 -4.08 -5.04 10.15
C ASP A 217 -2.79 -4.20 10.25
N PHE A 218 -2.95 -2.87 10.28
CA PHE A 218 -1.81 -1.95 10.26
C PHE A 218 -2.21 -0.54 10.70
N TYR A 219 -1.21 0.30 10.94
CA TYR A 219 -1.38 1.74 11.12
C TYR A 219 -0.99 2.51 9.87
N LYS A 220 -1.90 3.31 9.33
CA LYS A 220 -1.57 4.27 8.28
C LYS A 220 -1.08 5.55 8.92
N VAL A 221 0.19 5.86 8.73
CA VAL A 221 0.81 7.08 9.24
C VAL A 221 0.93 8.07 8.09
N ILE A 222 0.20 9.18 8.18
CA ILE A 222 0.15 10.20 7.13
C ILE A 222 0.83 11.47 7.63
N LYS A 223 1.96 11.79 7.02
CA LYS A 223 2.60 13.10 7.16
C LYS A 223 1.74 14.16 6.46
N ARG A 224 1.32 15.18 7.20
CA ARG A 224 0.71 16.41 6.65
C ARG A 224 1.73 17.55 6.62
N LYS A 225 1.26 18.75 6.29
CA LYS A 225 2.09 19.97 6.34
C LYS A 225 2.49 20.31 7.77
N ASN A 226 1.51 20.31 8.70
CA ASN A 226 1.68 20.75 10.10
C ASN A 226 1.11 19.75 11.13
N SER A 227 0.84 18.51 10.72
CA SER A 227 0.28 17.49 11.61
C SER A 227 0.68 16.08 11.18
N VAL A 228 0.48 15.12 12.07
CA VAL A 228 0.56 13.68 11.79
C VAL A 228 -0.84 13.12 11.98
N GLU A 229 -1.31 12.34 11.01
CA GLU A 229 -2.57 11.63 11.09
C GLU A 229 -2.27 10.13 11.15
N ILE A 230 -2.78 9.45 12.16
CA ILE A 230 -2.60 8.01 12.36
C ILE A 230 -3.98 7.37 12.29
N GLN A 231 -4.15 6.40 11.40
CA GLN A 231 -5.40 5.67 11.23
C GLN A 231 -5.14 4.18 11.50
N ALA A 232 -5.91 3.58 12.40
CA ALA A 232 -5.88 2.16 12.65
C ALA A 232 -6.78 1.42 11.65
N TYR A 233 -6.21 0.44 10.93
CA TYR A 233 -6.96 -0.49 10.10
C TYR A 233 -6.92 -1.85 10.81
N ASN A 234 -7.97 -2.15 11.58
CA ASN A 234 -8.06 -3.31 12.48
C ASN A 234 -9.20 -4.25 12.04
N LEU A 235 -9.11 -4.80 10.83
CA LEU A 235 -10.15 -5.66 10.26
C LEU A 235 -10.14 -7.07 10.86
N ARG A 236 -9.04 -7.50 11.48
CA ARG A 236 -8.88 -8.82 12.12
C ARG A 236 -8.75 -8.77 13.63
N GLY A 237 -8.68 -7.58 14.22
CA GLY A 237 -8.59 -7.42 15.67
C GLY A 237 -7.18 -7.69 16.22
N THR A 238 -6.13 -7.58 15.40
CA THR A 238 -4.76 -7.89 15.85
C THR A 238 -3.99 -6.69 16.38
N LEU A 239 -4.56 -5.49 16.33
CA LEU A 239 -3.96 -4.26 16.86
C LEU A 239 -4.22 -4.09 18.37
N ASN A 240 -3.27 -3.51 19.09
CA ASN A 240 -3.36 -3.14 20.51
C ASN A 240 -3.86 -4.29 21.40
N LEU A 241 -3.25 -5.46 21.21
CA LEU A 241 -3.51 -6.63 22.05
C LEU A 241 -2.59 -6.62 23.27
N PRO A 242 -3.07 -7.02 24.46
CA PRO A 242 -2.24 -7.12 25.66
C PRO A 242 -1.01 -8.00 25.42
N PHE A 243 0.15 -7.57 25.92
CA PHE A 243 1.35 -8.42 25.93
C PHE A 243 1.18 -9.54 26.96
#